data_AF-A0A329ZQ65-F1
#
_entry.id   AF-A0A329ZQ65-F1
#
_cell.length_a   1.000
_cell.length_b   1.000
_cell.length_c   1.000
_cell.angle_alpha   90.00
_cell.angle_beta   90.00
_cell.angle_gamma   90.00
#
_symmetry.space_group_name_H-M   'P 1'
#
loop_
_entity.id
_entity.type
_entity.pdbx_description
1 polymer ?
#
loop_
_entity_poly.entity_id
_entity_poly.type
_entity_poly.pdbx_seq_one_letter_code
_entity_poly.pdbx_strand_id
1 'polypeptide(L)'
;MKTKFTPLVRLRESAMKEGERKLIAINQKIAATQSHLDSVQQEFVMISMPKTGESYLELLQVQSIKDGYLAEIDRIVETLGAFKLEKKVAQEELRLLNLEFEKASHLDSLEKAKILEARKRKEAQELDEISVMLYNTRLAEGGQS
;
A
#
# COMPACT_ATOMS: atom_id res chain seq x y z
N MET A 1 13.52 -20.81 2.52
CA MET A 1 14.37 -21.25 1.38
C MET A 1 14.45 -20.12 0.36
N LYS A 2 15.67 -19.70 -0.04
CA LYS A 2 15.84 -18.67 -1.08
C LYS A 2 15.78 -19.34 -2.45
N THR A 3 15.05 -18.74 -3.39
CA THR A 3 15.00 -19.17 -4.79
C THR A 3 15.57 -18.08 -5.70
N LYS A 4 15.70 -18.38 -6.99
CA LYS A 4 16.03 -17.40 -8.03
C LYS A 4 15.03 -16.23 -8.12
N PHE A 5 13.79 -16.42 -7.64
CA PHE A 5 12.74 -15.41 -7.64
C PHE A 5 12.68 -14.58 -6.35
N THR A 6 13.36 -14.99 -5.28
CA THR A 6 13.35 -14.26 -4.00
C THR A 6 13.80 -12.79 -4.13
N PRO A 7 14.82 -12.43 -4.94
CA PRO A 7 15.16 -11.02 -5.19
C PRO A 7 14.04 -10.25 -5.89
N LEU A 8 13.35 -10.89 -6.85
CA LEU A 8 12.24 -10.28 -7.58
C LEU A 8 11.05 -10.01 -6.65
N VAL A 9 10.71 -10.96 -5.77
CA VAL A 9 9.65 -10.78 -4.77
C VAL A 9 9.95 -9.58 -3.88
N ARG A 10 11.18 -9.46 -3.37
CA ARG A 10 11.59 -8.32 -2.52
C ARG A 10 11.52 -6.99 -3.25
N LEU A 11 11.92 -6.94 -4.51
CA LEU A 11 11.83 -5.74 -5.33
C LEU A 11 10.38 -5.30 -5.49
N ARG A 12 9.48 -6.23 -5.82
CA ARG A 12 8.04 -5.95 -5.99
C ARG A 12 7.37 -5.57 -4.67
N GLU A 13 7.74 -6.22 -3.56
CA GLU A 13 7.28 -5.87 -2.22
C GLU A 13 7.67 -4.43 -1.85
N SER A 14 8.91 -4.03 -2.15
CA SER A 14 9.37 -2.66 -1.90
C SER A 14 8.57 -1.64 -2.70
N ALA A 15 8.32 -1.92 -3.99
CA ALA A 15 7.53 -1.04 -4.85
C ALA A 15 6.08 -0.91 -4.37
N MET A 16 5.46 -2.02 -3.95
CA MET A 16 4.13 -2.04 -3.33
C MET A 16 4.08 -1.16 -2.08
N LYS A 17 5.04 -1.32 -1.14
CA LYS A 17 5.14 -0.51 0.08
C LYS A 17 5.38 0.98 -0.20
N GLU A 18 6.02 1.31 -1.31
CA GLU A 18 6.17 2.69 -1.75
C GLU A 18 4.85 3.27 -2.26
N GLY A 19 4.09 2.50 -3.04
CA GLY A 19 2.72 2.85 -3.43
C GLY A 19 1.79 3.06 -2.23
N GLU A 20 1.86 2.20 -1.22
CA GLU A 20 1.10 2.36 0.03
C GLU A 20 1.45 3.66 0.76
N ARG A 21 2.75 3.97 0.88
CA ARG A 21 3.22 5.21 1.50
C ARG A 21 2.73 6.45 0.75
N LYS A 22 2.75 6.43 -0.58
CA LYS A 22 2.20 7.50 -1.42
C LYS A 22 0.71 7.70 -1.14
N LEU A 23 -0.07 6.62 -1.06
CA LEU A 23 -1.50 6.70 -0.77
C LEU A 23 -1.80 7.26 0.63
N ILE A 24 -1.02 6.85 1.63
CA ILE A 24 -1.11 7.39 3.01
C ILE A 24 -0.84 8.90 3.00
N ALA A 25 0.22 9.35 2.33
CA ALA A 25 0.56 10.77 2.24
C ALA A 25 -0.56 11.59 1.57
N ILE A 26 -1.17 11.07 0.50
CA ILE A 26 -2.32 11.73 -0.16
C ILE A 26 -3.52 11.82 0.80
N ASN A 27 -3.83 10.75 1.53
CA ASN A 27 -4.92 10.77 2.51
C ASN A 27 -4.68 11.79 3.62
N GLN A 28 -3.43 11.94 4.09
CA GLN A 28 -3.07 12.97 5.07
C GLN A 28 -3.28 14.38 4.52
N LYS A 29 -2.88 14.64 3.27
CA LYS A 29 -3.15 15.93 2.60
C LYS A 29 -4.64 16.21 2.52
N ILE A 30 -5.44 15.23 2.08
CA ILE A 30 -6.90 15.37 2.01
C ILE A 30 -7.49 15.71 3.38
N ALA A 31 -7.08 15.00 4.43
CA ALA A 31 -7.57 15.24 5.79
C ALA A 31 -7.19 16.65 6.29
N ALA A 32 -5.95 17.08 6.07
CA ALA A 32 -5.50 18.42 6.45
C ALA A 32 -6.26 19.52 5.69
N THR A 33 -6.44 19.37 4.37
CA THR A 33 -7.18 20.33 3.56
C THR A 33 -8.66 20.37 3.91
N GLN A 34 -9.27 19.21 4.25
CA GLN A 34 -10.65 19.17 4.74
C GLN A 34 -10.79 19.89 6.08
N SER A 35 -9.87 19.65 7.03
CA SER A 35 -9.88 20.36 8.31
C SER A 35 -9.72 21.87 8.13
N HIS A 36 -8.92 22.31 7.15
CA HIS A 36 -8.77 23.72 6.82
C HIS A 36 -10.03 24.30 6.17
N LEU A 37 -10.69 23.55 5.29
CA LEU A 37 -11.99 23.95 4.74
C LEU A 37 -13.01 24.16 5.85
N ASP A 38 -13.09 23.23 6.79
CA ASP A 38 -14.03 23.29 7.91
C ASP A 38 -13.77 24.51 8.80
N SER A 39 -12.49 24.89 9.03
CA SER A 39 -12.15 26.09 9.81
C SER A 39 -12.55 27.37 9.08
N VAL A 40 -12.25 27.48 7.79
CA VAL A 40 -12.59 28.66 6.97
C VAL A 40 -14.12 28.81 6.86
N GLN A 41 -14.86 27.70 6.75
CA GLN A 41 -16.32 27.71 6.76
C GLN A 41 -16.90 28.16 8.11
N GLN A 42 -16.30 27.74 9.23
CA GLN A 42 -16.72 28.21 10.55
C GLN A 42 -16.49 29.72 10.70
N GLU A 43 -15.32 30.22 10.29
CA GLU A 43 -15.02 31.65 10.29
C GLU A 43 -16.01 32.44 9.43
N PHE A 44 -16.33 31.94 8.23
CA PHE A 44 -17.30 32.57 7.34
C PHE A 44 -18.69 32.72 7.99
N VAL A 45 -19.16 31.68 8.71
CA VAL A 45 -20.45 31.70 9.41
C VAL A 45 -20.45 32.68 10.59
N MET A 46 -19.30 32.91 11.22
CA MET A 46 -19.17 33.88 12.33
C MET A 46 -19.23 35.34 11.85
N ILE A 47 -19.14 35.62 10.54
CA ILE A 47 -19.23 36.98 10.00
C ILE A 47 -20.67 37.50 10.13
N SER A 48 -20.91 38.29 11.18
CA SER A 48 -22.19 38.95 11.43
C SER A 48 -22.40 40.14 10.48
N MET A 49 -23.61 40.26 9.93
CA MET A 49 -24.01 41.48 9.22
C MET A 49 -24.29 42.60 10.23
N PRO A 50 -23.94 43.86 9.90
CA PRO A 50 -24.33 45.00 10.72
C PRO A 50 -25.87 45.07 10.82
N LYS A 51 -26.39 45.09 12.05
CA LYS A 51 -27.84 45.06 12.34
C LYS A 51 -28.49 46.45 12.27
N THR A 52 -27.69 47.50 12.40
CA THR A 52 -28.11 48.90 12.30
C THR A 52 -27.38 49.53 11.12
N GLY A 53 -28.12 50.27 10.28
CA GLY A 53 -27.63 50.81 9.01
C GLY A 53 -26.80 52.09 9.15
N GLU A 54 -25.84 52.12 10.07
CA GLU A 54 -25.16 53.39 10.43
C GLU A 54 -24.11 53.83 9.41
N SER A 55 -23.60 52.94 8.54
CA SER A 55 -22.75 53.33 7.40
C SER A 55 -22.77 52.33 6.24
N TYR A 56 -23.07 52.82 5.02
CA TYR A 56 -22.98 52.03 3.77
C TYR A 56 -21.58 51.47 3.50
N LEU A 57 -20.53 52.16 3.98
CA LEU A 57 -19.14 51.71 3.84
C LEU A 57 -18.86 50.43 4.64
N GLU A 58 -19.46 50.29 5.83
CA GLU A 58 -19.30 49.08 6.66
C GLU A 58 -19.95 47.86 5.99
N LEU A 59 -21.11 48.06 5.35
CA LEU A 59 -21.77 47.01 4.58
C LEU A 59 -20.89 46.53 3.41
N LEU A 60 -20.31 47.46 2.65
CA LEU A 60 -19.40 47.13 1.55
C LEU A 60 -18.15 46.38 2.03
N GLN A 61 -17.59 46.77 3.17
CA GLN A 61 -16.44 46.08 3.76
C GLN A 61 -16.79 44.64 4.17
N VAL A 62 -17.91 44.43 4.87
CA VAL A 62 -18.35 43.09 5.27
C VAL A 62 -18.64 42.21 4.05
N GLN A 63 -19.23 42.78 3.00
CA GLN A 63 -19.46 42.06 1.76
C GLN A 63 -18.15 41.67 1.07
N SER A 64 -17.19 42.59 0.97
CA SER A 64 -15.87 42.29 0.40
C SER A 64 -15.13 41.19 1.18
N ILE A 65 -15.26 41.17 2.51
CA ILE A 65 -14.67 40.11 3.35
C ILE A 65 -15.33 38.77 3.03
N LYS A 66 -16.67 38.72 2.96
CA LYS A 66 -17.41 37.50 2.61
C LYS A 66 -17.05 36.97 1.23
N ASP A 67 -16.95 37.84 0.23
CA ASP A 67 -16.54 37.45 -1.12
C ASP A 67 -15.10 36.87 -1.12
N GLY A 68 -14.21 37.42 -0.29
CA GLY A 68 -12.87 36.88 -0.06
C GLY A 68 -12.88 35.46 0.50
N TYR A 69 -13.68 35.22 1.55
CA TYR A 69 -13.85 33.89 2.14
C TYR A 69 -14.47 32.88 1.15
N LEU A 70 -15.45 33.29 0.35
CA LEU A 70 -16.03 32.42 -0.69
C LEU A 70 -14.99 32.03 -1.74
N ALA A 71 -14.19 32.99 -2.21
CA ALA A 71 -13.11 32.71 -3.15
C ALA A 71 -12.03 31.79 -2.55
N GLU A 72 -11.75 31.89 -1.26
CA GLU A 72 -10.84 30.99 -0.55
C GLU A 72 -11.42 29.58 -0.43
N ILE A 73 -12.69 29.46 -0.03
CA ILE A 73 -13.43 28.19 0.03
C ILE A 73 -13.39 27.48 -1.33
N ASP A 74 -13.66 28.20 -2.42
CA ASP A 74 -13.64 27.64 -3.77
C ASP A 74 -12.26 27.07 -4.13
N ARG A 75 -11.18 27.81 -3.84
CA ARG A 75 -9.80 27.33 -4.07
C ARG A 75 -9.47 26.08 -3.24
N ILE A 76 -9.92 26.04 -1.99
CA ILE A 76 -9.70 24.88 -1.11
C ILE A 76 -10.47 23.66 -1.65
N VAL A 77 -11.71 23.84 -2.12
CA VAL A 77 -12.54 22.79 -2.72
C VAL A 77 -11.92 22.26 -4.01
N GLU A 78 -11.42 23.14 -4.88
CA GLU A 78 -10.68 22.75 -6.09
C GLU A 78 -9.44 21.91 -5.75
N THR A 79 -8.66 22.35 -4.75
CA THR A 79 -7.48 21.63 -4.26
C THR A 79 -7.84 20.24 -3.71
N LEU A 80 -8.93 20.15 -2.94
CA LEU A 80 -9.49 18.88 -2.48
C LEU A 80 -9.90 17.97 -3.64
N GLY A 81 -10.49 18.55 -4.69
CA GLY A 81 -10.81 17.85 -5.93
C GLY A 81 -9.57 17.24 -6.59
N ALA A 82 -8.49 18.01 -6.70
CA ALA A 82 -7.21 17.56 -7.24
C ALA A 82 -6.61 16.41 -6.42
N PHE A 83 -6.58 16.51 -5.08
CA PHE A 83 -6.07 15.42 -4.23
C PHE A 83 -6.95 14.16 -4.30
N LYS A 84 -8.27 14.30 -4.42
CA LYS A 84 -9.17 13.16 -4.62
C LYS A 84 -8.91 12.46 -5.96
N LEU A 85 -8.59 13.20 -7.01
CA LEU A 85 -8.18 12.63 -8.29
C LEU A 85 -6.83 11.93 -8.18
N GLU A 86 -5.84 12.56 -7.56
CA GLU A 86 -4.52 11.98 -7.29
C GLU A 86 -4.64 10.67 -6.50
N LYS A 87 -5.52 10.63 -5.49
CA LYS A 87 -5.84 9.42 -4.73
C LYS A 87 -6.35 8.30 -5.63
N LYS A 88 -7.29 8.57 -6.54
CA LYS A 88 -7.82 7.54 -7.45
C LYS A 88 -6.73 6.97 -8.35
N VAL A 89 -5.85 7.82 -8.88
CA VAL A 89 -4.71 7.39 -9.70
C VAL A 89 -3.76 6.51 -8.88
N ALA A 90 -3.37 6.96 -7.68
CA ALA A 90 -2.48 6.22 -6.79
C ALA A 90 -3.09 4.87 -6.34
N GLN A 91 -4.40 4.78 -6.19
CA GLN A 91 -5.10 3.51 -5.88
C GLN A 91 -4.99 2.51 -7.03
N GLU A 92 -5.15 2.96 -8.28
CA GLU A 92 -4.99 2.06 -9.44
C GLU A 92 -3.53 1.64 -9.64
N GLU A 93 -2.58 2.57 -9.45
CA GLU A 93 -1.15 2.25 -9.44
C GLU A 93 -0.84 1.17 -8.39
N LEU A 94 -1.34 1.33 -7.17
CA LEU A 94 -1.15 0.35 -6.10
C LEU A 94 -1.78 -1.00 -6.44
N ARG A 95 -2.95 -1.02 -7.09
CA ARG A 95 -3.60 -2.26 -7.56
C ARG A 95 -2.70 -3.03 -8.53
N LEU A 96 -2.07 -2.32 -9.48
CA LEU A 96 -1.13 -2.93 -10.43
C LEU A 96 0.12 -3.45 -9.73
N LEU A 97 0.67 -2.69 -8.77
CA LEU A 97 1.83 -3.11 -7.98
C LEU A 97 1.54 -4.36 -7.15
N ASN A 98 0.36 -4.45 -6.53
CA ASN A 98 -0.10 -5.63 -5.81
C ASN A 98 -0.17 -6.86 -6.72
N LEU A 99 -0.77 -6.70 -7.90
CA LEU A 99 -0.87 -7.81 -8.87
C LEU A 99 0.52 -8.31 -9.29
N GLU A 100 1.46 -7.42 -9.54
CA GLU A 100 2.84 -7.80 -9.89
C GLU A 100 3.59 -8.47 -8.72
N PHE A 101 3.35 -8.03 -7.49
CA PHE A 101 3.88 -8.68 -6.30
C PHE A 101 3.31 -10.09 -6.12
N GLU A 102 2.00 -10.28 -6.29
CA GLU A 102 1.34 -11.58 -6.21
C GLU A 102 1.88 -12.56 -7.25
N LYS A 103 2.04 -12.10 -8.51
CA LYS A 103 2.65 -12.91 -9.57
C LYS A 103 4.06 -13.38 -9.20
N ALA A 104 4.90 -12.47 -8.70
CA ALA A 104 6.26 -12.80 -8.28
C ALA A 104 6.28 -13.78 -7.10
N SER A 105 5.40 -13.57 -6.12
CA SER A 105 5.24 -14.45 -4.94
C SER A 105 4.78 -15.86 -5.33
N HIS A 106 3.87 -15.95 -6.30
CA HIS A 106 3.40 -17.22 -6.83
C HIS A 106 4.52 -18.00 -7.52
N LEU A 107 5.33 -17.35 -8.36
CA LEU A 107 6.49 -17.97 -9.01
C LEU A 107 7.53 -18.47 -8.00
N ASP A 108 7.84 -17.67 -6.97
CA ASP A 108 8.75 -18.07 -5.90
C ASP A 108 8.21 -19.28 -5.11
N SER A 109 6.89 -19.33 -4.88
CA SER A 109 6.22 -20.44 -4.19
C SER A 109 6.25 -21.73 -5.02
N LEU A 110 6.00 -21.66 -6.32
CA LEU A 110 6.12 -22.82 -7.22
C LEU A 110 7.55 -23.38 -7.27
N GLU A 111 8.56 -22.50 -7.33
CA GLU A 111 9.96 -22.93 -7.33
C GLU A 111 10.34 -23.58 -5.99
N LYS A 112 9.87 -23.03 -4.86
CA LYS A 112 10.07 -23.64 -3.53
C LYS A 112 9.46 -25.04 -3.47
N ALA A 113 8.23 -25.21 -3.96
CA ALA A 113 7.56 -26.50 -4.00
C ALA A 113 8.35 -27.52 -4.84
N LYS A 114 8.83 -27.12 -6.02
CA LYS A 114 9.65 -27.98 -6.88
C LYS A 114 10.95 -28.43 -6.21
N ILE A 115 11.65 -27.52 -5.54
CA ILE A 115 12.89 -27.85 -4.82
C ILE A 115 12.59 -28.78 -3.63
N LEU A 116 11.49 -28.55 -2.91
CA LEU A 116 11.10 -29.39 -1.79
C LEU A 116 10.78 -30.82 -2.25
N GLU A 117 10.02 -30.98 -3.33
CA GLU A 117 9.71 -32.29 -3.90
C GLU A 117 10.96 -33.01 -4.42
N ALA A 118 11.90 -32.28 -5.04
CA ALA A 118 13.18 -32.86 -5.45
C ALA A 118 14.00 -33.36 -4.25
N ARG A 119 14.01 -32.61 -3.14
CA ARG A 119 14.69 -33.03 -1.90
C ARG A 119 14.05 -34.27 -1.30
N LYS A 120 12.73 -34.30 -1.16
CA LYS A 120 12.01 -35.48 -0.64
C LYS A 120 12.30 -36.74 -1.45
N ARG A 121 12.32 -36.63 -2.78
CA ARG A 121 12.66 -37.75 -3.67
C ARG A 121 14.09 -38.23 -3.46
N LYS A 122 15.05 -37.31 -3.33
CA LYS A 122 16.45 -37.65 -3.07
C LYS A 122 16.63 -38.31 -1.70
N GLU A 123 15.99 -37.77 -0.66
CA GLU A 123 16.01 -38.33 0.69
C GLU A 123 15.40 -39.75 0.71
N ALA A 124 14.30 -39.99 0.00
CA ALA A 124 13.72 -41.32 -0.12
C ALA A 124 14.67 -42.33 -0.80
N GLN A 125 15.32 -41.92 -1.90
CA GLN A 125 16.32 -42.75 -2.59
C GLN A 125 17.52 -43.07 -1.69
N GLU A 126 18.04 -42.08 -0.97
CA GLU A 126 19.16 -42.27 -0.04
C GLU A 126 18.79 -43.22 1.11
N LEU A 127 17.57 -43.12 1.64
CA LEU A 127 17.07 -44.03 2.68
C LEU A 127 16.90 -45.47 2.16
N ASP A 128 16.42 -45.65 0.94
CA ASP A 128 16.32 -46.97 0.31
C ASP A 128 17.72 -47.59 0.10
N GLU A 129 18.68 -46.80 -0.39
CA GLU A 129 20.08 -47.23 -0.56
C GLU A 129 20.72 -47.63 0.78
N ILE A 130 20.56 -46.81 1.82
CA ILE A 130 21.05 -47.12 3.17
C ILE A 130 20.42 -48.42 3.69
N SER A 131 19.11 -48.61 3.47
CA SER A 131 18.40 -49.81 3.90
C SER A 131 18.93 -51.07 3.24
N VAL A 132 19.20 -51.01 1.93
CA VAL A 132 19.81 -52.13 1.18
C VAL A 132 21.24 -52.40 1.67
N MET A 133 22.05 -51.36 1.88
CA MET A 133 23.40 -51.54 2.42
C MET A 133 23.38 -52.19 3.80
N LEU A 134 22.54 -51.72 4.73
CA LEU A 134 22.41 -52.29 6.07
C LEU A 134 21.95 -53.75 6.04
N TYR A 135 21.00 -54.08 5.17
CA TYR A 135 20.54 -55.46 4.99
C TYR A 135 21.67 -56.36 4.47
N ASN A 136 22.41 -55.91 3.45
CA ASN A 136 23.51 -56.66 2.86
C ASN A 136 24.68 -56.85 3.85
N THR A 137 25.02 -55.83 4.65
CA THR A 137 26.04 -55.93 5.69
C THR A 137 25.62 -56.94 6.76
N ARG A 138 24.36 -56.92 7.19
CA ARG A 138 23.83 -57.91 8.15
C ARG A 138 23.85 -59.33 7.60
N LEU A 139 23.58 -59.54 6.31
CA LEU A 139 23.73 -60.85 5.66
C LEU A 139 25.18 -61.31 5.57
N ALA A 140 26.12 -60.41 5.30
CA ALA A 140 27.55 -60.72 5.24
C ALA A 140 28.11 -61.14 6.61
N GLU A 141 27.61 -60.56 7.71
CA GLU A 141 27.98 -60.95 9.08
C GLU A 141 27.33 -62.28 9.52
N GLY A 142 26.14 -62.61 9.01
CA GLY A 142 25.44 -63.87 9.30
C GLY A 142 25.94 -65.11 8.54
N GLY A 143 26.87 -64.94 7.59
CA GLY A 143 27.46 -66.01 6.77
C GLY A 143 28.76 -66.63 7.31
N GLN A 144 29.19 -66.27 8.53
CA GLN A 144 30.38 -66.83 9.19
C GLN A 144 30.05 -67.83 10.32
N SER A 145 28.99 -68.62 10.18
CA SER A 145 28.72 -69.76 11.07
C SER A 145 28.88 -71.08 10.32
#